data_AF-A0A0C3MYN5-F1
#
_entry.id   AF-A0A0C3MYN5-F1
#
_cell.length_a   1.000
_cell.length_b   1.000
_cell.length_c   1.000
_cell.angle_alpha   90.00
_cell.angle_beta   90.00
_cell.angle_gamma   90.00
#
_symmetry.space_group_name_H-M   'P 1'
#
loop_
_entity.id
_entity.type
_entity.pdbx_description
1 polymer ?
#
loop_
_entity_poly.entity_id
_entity_poly.type
_entity_poly.pdbx_seq_one_letter_code
_entity_poly.pdbx_strand_id
1 'polypeptide(L)'
;MQRDGPLLTIDLESRGSNYYRAFGATNISQKIPEFSDLYLACHRDPKCCIITLDERTMPHYGFTRCGAFPPVINGDCVALSSLTSDLIVMVYSSAKVKARFAVGLGYYFREQWVHVVCDDEGDSDLRPEDYAKKVHTQLWNARAKLARHMPHEQHRLLWSPFRTEVDCYIKHAHLPRSIYAAKIIYGEWKEGYTTVTIDVDQCTGCCYGPLKWKTTANATDGLSMSGLLKVDSANNHGHWLLVDGIDVQFLECTTQKIALGDYGDWDYNSEGFAHKGNIFEDLELLPDTLDIDTVNSVHLQVKRMVSSFDGRDEIGDLVETFTSLSTRPALVLHRPIGLSLPNSRQLVLLLKALSTRLADQYLVTTVVQCSAYRTTNPGSEWTGKNETGESGPSESQSGSTESTSIPALYNIAQPQVWRRDTADTGRKELFREIRKQFYVLLNSHPCAAIESANGSMVGQLGGDAKNALEFFSNMFGVKYLRSYVGDITLQEFVSILGLQSSCEPLSARTRDTPSTRSRNLADDKELKTAQDLRVGAVVEQILKVTQPDKPTLECPNREKMKQEAVSISKTLGFRVLKEYCRVADACLHSGVPWAPSS
;
A
#
# COMPACT_ATOMS: atom_id res chain seq x y z
N MET A 1 -37.95 -16.35 -47.46
CA MET A 1 -38.37 -15.61 -46.26
C MET A 1 -37.81 -14.20 -46.35
N GLN A 2 -38.66 -13.22 -46.69
CA GLN A 2 -38.30 -11.81 -46.74
C GLN A 2 -38.30 -11.30 -45.29
N ARG A 3 -37.12 -11.18 -44.68
CA ARG A 3 -36.95 -10.73 -43.29
C ARG A 3 -36.80 -9.20 -43.29
N ASP A 4 -37.89 -8.48 -43.56
CA ASP A 4 -37.93 -7.00 -43.53
C ASP A 4 -38.06 -6.44 -42.09
N GLY A 5 -37.37 -7.04 -41.12
CA GLY A 5 -37.33 -6.59 -39.73
C GLY A 5 -36.06 -5.80 -39.43
N PRO A 6 -36.08 -4.84 -38.48
CA PRO A 6 -34.88 -4.15 -38.05
C PRO A 6 -33.85 -5.15 -37.52
N LEU A 7 -32.60 -5.05 -38.00
CA LEU A 7 -31.49 -5.86 -37.52
C LEU A 7 -31.20 -5.53 -36.05
N LEU A 8 -31.18 -6.55 -35.20
CA LEU A 8 -30.76 -6.43 -33.82
C LEU A 8 -29.30 -6.89 -33.70
N THR A 9 -28.42 -5.99 -33.26
CA THR A 9 -27.04 -6.33 -32.91
C THR A 9 -26.96 -6.59 -31.41
N ILE A 10 -26.35 -7.71 -31.04
CA ILE A 10 -25.99 -8.03 -29.66
C ILE A 10 -24.49 -8.30 -29.59
N ASP A 11 -23.83 -7.75 -28.58
CA ASP A 11 -22.43 -8.07 -28.31
C ASP A 11 -22.37 -9.42 -27.61
N LEU A 12 -21.51 -10.30 -28.12
CA LEU A 12 -21.27 -11.62 -27.54
C LEU A 12 -19.82 -11.74 -27.10
N GLU A 13 -19.62 -12.37 -25.95
CA GLU A 13 -18.32 -12.76 -25.42
C GLU A 13 -18.22 -14.28 -25.41
N SER A 14 -17.20 -14.82 -26.09
CA SER A 14 -16.93 -16.26 -26.12
C SER A 14 -16.13 -16.67 -24.88
N ARG A 15 -16.54 -17.77 -24.24
CA ARG A 15 -15.82 -18.37 -23.12
C ARG A 15 -15.90 -19.89 -23.20
N GLY A 16 -14.82 -20.50 -23.68
CA GLY A 16 -14.82 -21.90 -24.07
C GLY A 16 -15.74 -22.12 -25.28
N SER A 17 -16.66 -23.09 -25.18
CA SER A 17 -17.66 -23.39 -26.21
C SER A 17 -18.94 -22.55 -26.11
N ASN A 18 -19.07 -21.70 -25.09
CA ASN A 18 -20.28 -20.93 -24.82
C ASN A 18 -20.13 -19.46 -25.21
N TYR A 19 -21.23 -18.85 -25.65
CA TYR A 19 -21.33 -17.42 -25.90
C TYR A 19 -22.29 -16.79 -24.90
N TYR A 20 -21.88 -15.66 -24.35
CA TYR A 20 -22.67 -14.90 -23.42
C TYR A 20 -22.91 -13.50 -23.94
N ARG A 21 -24.06 -12.92 -23.61
CA ARG A 21 -24.35 -11.53 -23.95
C ARG A 21 -23.45 -10.62 -23.12
N ALA A 22 -22.59 -9.86 -23.79
CA ALA A 22 -21.81 -8.80 -23.18
C ALA A 22 -22.56 -7.47 -23.34
N PHE A 23 -22.37 -6.56 -22.39
CA PHE A 23 -22.85 -5.19 -22.50
C PHE A 23 -21.63 -4.27 -22.47
N GLY A 24 -21.45 -3.45 -23.52
CA GLY A 24 -20.37 -2.48 -23.60
C GLY A 24 -19.12 -2.96 -24.35
N ALA A 25 -19.22 -3.94 -25.27
CA ALA A 25 -18.08 -4.33 -26.08
C ALA A 25 -17.88 -3.31 -27.22
N THR A 26 -16.99 -2.34 -27.01
CA THR A 26 -16.70 -1.29 -28.01
C THR A 26 -15.61 -1.67 -29.02
N ASN A 27 -15.17 -2.93 -29.07
CA ASN A 27 -14.00 -3.27 -29.87
C ASN A 27 -14.36 -3.58 -31.32
N ILE A 28 -13.94 -2.65 -32.18
CA ILE A 28 -13.61 -2.75 -33.62
C ILE A 28 -14.36 -3.86 -34.36
N SER A 29 -15.34 -3.46 -35.17
CA SER A 29 -16.01 -4.29 -36.18
C SER A 29 -15.01 -5.23 -36.85
N GLN A 30 -15.21 -6.54 -36.73
CA GLN A 30 -14.60 -7.48 -37.66
C GLN A 30 -14.97 -7.03 -39.07
N LYS A 31 -13.97 -7.00 -39.98
CA LYS A 31 -14.13 -6.45 -41.33
C LYS A 31 -15.02 -7.30 -42.24
N ILE A 32 -15.38 -8.51 -41.83
CA ILE A 32 -16.21 -9.45 -42.60
C ILE A 32 -17.17 -10.14 -41.63
N PRO A 33 -18.49 -10.09 -41.85
CA PRO A 33 -19.46 -10.81 -41.03
C PRO A 33 -19.35 -12.31 -41.31
N GLU A 34 -19.15 -13.11 -40.26
CA GLU A 34 -19.26 -14.57 -40.31
C GLU A 34 -20.66 -14.99 -39.86
N PHE A 35 -21.27 -15.91 -40.60
CA PHE A 35 -22.54 -16.53 -40.22
C PHE A 35 -22.25 -17.87 -39.57
N SER A 36 -22.56 -18.00 -38.29
CA SER A 36 -22.42 -19.25 -37.54
C SER A 36 -23.61 -19.43 -36.61
N ASP A 37 -23.96 -20.69 -36.34
CA ASP A 37 -24.95 -21.02 -35.32
C ASP A 37 -24.27 -20.95 -33.94
N LEU A 38 -24.79 -20.09 -33.07
CA LEU A 38 -24.26 -19.85 -31.74
C LEU A 38 -25.27 -20.30 -30.66
N TYR A 39 -24.80 -21.05 -29.68
CA TYR A 39 -25.58 -21.35 -28.48
C TYR A 39 -25.39 -20.24 -27.45
N LEU A 40 -26.46 -19.48 -27.20
CA LEU A 40 -26.48 -18.46 -26.15
C LEU A 40 -26.76 -19.13 -24.80
N ALA A 41 -25.76 -19.13 -23.94
CA ALA A 41 -25.93 -19.63 -22.58
C ALA A 41 -26.70 -18.59 -21.74
N CYS A 42 -27.96 -18.88 -21.41
CA CYS A 42 -28.68 -18.12 -20.39
C CYS A 42 -28.26 -18.61 -19.01
N HIS A 43 -27.21 -18.01 -18.47
CA HIS A 43 -26.69 -18.41 -17.18
C HIS A 43 -27.38 -17.65 -16.04
N ARG A 44 -28.27 -18.34 -15.32
CA ARG A 44 -28.75 -17.89 -14.02
C ARG A 44 -27.98 -18.66 -12.97
N ASP A 45 -26.97 -18.04 -12.39
CA ASP A 45 -26.30 -18.63 -11.23
C ASP A 45 -27.04 -18.20 -9.97
N PRO A 46 -27.72 -19.12 -9.25
CA PRO A 46 -28.28 -18.78 -7.95
C PRO A 46 -27.18 -18.54 -6.91
N LYS A 47 -25.91 -18.87 -7.21
CA LYS A 47 -24.81 -18.66 -6.28
C LYS A 47 -24.62 -17.16 -6.02
N CYS A 48 -24.86 -16.80 -4.76
CA CYS A 48 -24.42 -15.53 -4.21
C CYS A 48 -22.94 -15.65 -3.85
N CYS A 49 -22.17 -14.65 -4.25
CA CYS A 49 -20.80 -14.47 -3.83
C CYS A 49 -20.79 -13.56 -2.60
N ILE A 50 -20.20 -14.03 -1.50
CA ILE A 50 -19.99 -13.23 -0.29
C ILE A 50 -18.54 -12.74 -0.28
N ILE A 51 -18.37 -11.42 -0.32
CA ILE A 51 -17.06 -10.76 -0.19
C ILE A 51 -17.00 -10.13 1.20
N THR A 52 -16.00 -10.50 1.99
CA THR A 52 -15.68 -9.87 3.27
C THR A 52 -14.72 -8.70 3.03
N LEU A 53 -14.95 -7.57 3.69
CA LEU A 53 -14.14 -6.38 3.62
C LEU A 53 -13.27 -6.28 4.86
N ASP A 54 -11.98 -6.02 4.66
CA ASP A 54 -11.08 -5.66 5.76
C ASP A 54 -10.57 -4.24 5.55
N GLU A 55 -11.19 -3.29 6.25
CA GLU A 55 -10.86 -1.85 6.21
C GLU A 55 -10.17 -1.38 7.50
N ARG A 56 -9.65 -2.30 8.33
CA ARG A 56 -9.14 -1.99 9.68
C ARG A 56 -7.94 -1.04 9.69
N THR A 57 -7.15 -0.98 8.61
CA THR A 57 -5.99 -0.07 8.49
C THR A 57 -6.37 1.35 8.06
N MET A 58 -7.55 1.55 7.46
CA MET A 58 -7.98 2.83 6.87
C MET A 58 -7.94 4.03 7.84
N PRO A 59 -8.37 3.88 9.11
CA PRO A 59 -8.37 4.98 10.08
C PRO A 59 -6.98 5.55 10.36
N HIS A 60 -5.90 4.77 10.17
CA HIS A 60 -4.54 5.22 10.45
C HIS A 60 -4.15 6.49 9.66
N TYR A 61 -4.61 6.60 8.41
CA TYR A 61 -4.42 7.79 7.58
C TYR A 61 -5.65 8.70 7.51
N GLY A 62 -6.62 8.48 8.40
CA GLY A 62 -7.85 9.25 8.50
C GLY A 62 -8.80 9.05 7.32
N PHE A 63 -8.71 7.93 6.61
CA PHE A 63 -9.69 7.56 5.60
C PHE A 63 -10.86 6.84 6.26
N THR A 64 -12.07 7.20 5.85
CA THR A 64 -13.31 6.58 6.31
C THR A 64 -14.22 6.29 5.12
N ARG A 65 -14.98 5.19 5.19
CA ARG A 65 -16.03 4.89 4.24
C ARG A 65 -17.15 5.92 4.36
N CYS A 66 -17.40 6.70 3.30
CA CYS A 66 -18.31 7.85 3.32
C CYS A 66 -19.47 7.76 2.31
N GLY A 67 -19.51 6.72 1.48
CA GLY A 67 -20.63 6.49 0.56
C GLY A 67 -20.58 5.11 -0.07
N ALA A 68 -21.73 4.64 -0.58
CA ALA A 68 -21.82 3.40 -1.34
C ALA A 68 -22.97 3.43 -2.35
N PHE A 69 -22.82 2.69 -3.45
CA PHE A 69 -23.89 2.49 -4.43
C PHE A 69 -23.83 1.10 -5.10
N PRO A 70 -24.92 0.32 -5.09
CA PRO A 70 -26.14 0.54 -4.31
C PRO A 70 -25.85 0.59 -2.79
N PRO A 71 -26.74 1.16 -1.96
CA PRO A 71 -26.47 1.39 -0.53
C PRO A 71 -26.53 0.11 0.33
N VAL A 72 -26.58 -1.07 -0.29
CA VAL A 72 -26.81 -2.35 0.39
C VAL A 72 -25.45 -2.94 0.81
N ILE A 73 -25.00 -2.58 2.01
CA ILE A 73 -23.84 -3.20 2.66
C ILE A 73 -24.30 -3.74 4.02
N ASN A 74 -23.98 -5.00 4.31
CA ASN A 74 -24.29 -5.61 5.59
C ASN A 74 -23.01 -5.70 6.44
N GLY A 75 -22.72 -4.63 7.18
CA GLY A 75 -21.50 -4.52 7.98
C GLY A 75 -20.24 -4.54 7.12
N ASP A 76 -19.46 -5.61 7.28
CA ASP A 76 -18.21 -5.86 6.56
C ASP A 76 -18.39 -6.86 5.41
N CYS A 77 -19.61 -7.31 5.14
CA CYS A 77 -19.89 -8.27 4.08
C CYS A 77 -20.70 -7.64 2.94
N VAL A 78 -20.32 -8.00 1.71
CA VAL A 78 -21.04 -7.65 0.48
C VAL A 78 -21.50 -8.94 -0.18
N ALA A 79 -22.81 -9.04 -0.39
CA ALA A 79 -23.43 -10.13 -1.13
C ALA A 79 -23.65 -9.70 -2.58
N LEU A 80 -22.88 -10.27 -3.52
CA LEU A 80 -23.05 -10.05 -4.96
C LEU A 80 -23.79 -11.23 -5.58
N SER A 81 -24.75 -10.95 -6.47
CA SER A 81 -25.44 -11.99 -7.24
C SER A 81 -25.81 -11.49 -8.61
N SER A 82 -25.92 -12.39 -9.59
CA SER A 82 -26.42 -12.04 -10.92
C SER A 82 -27.89 -11.63 -10.93
N LEU A 83 -28.62 -11.80 -9.83
CA LEU A 83 -30.06 -11.53 -9.73
C LEU A 83 -30.39 -10.19 -9.09
N THR A 84 -29.57 -9.72 -8.13
CA THR A 84 -29.87 -8.55 -7.30
C THR A 84 -28.96 -7.37 -7.60
N SER A 85 -27.65 -7.60 -7.54
CA SER A 85 -26.61 -6.59 -7.74
C SER A 85 -25.30 -7.33 -7.97
N ASP A 86 -24.79 -7.22 -9.18
CA ASP A 86 -23.51 -7.79 -9.61
C ASP A 86 -22.36 -6.77 -9.52
N LEU A 87 -22.62 -5.58 -8.97
CA LEU A 87 -21.65 -4.51 -8.76
C LEU A 87 -22.05 -3.64 -7.56
N ILE A 88 -21.11 -3.42 -6.64
CA ILE A 88 -21.17 -2.37 -5.64
C ILE A 88 -19.95 -1.46 -5.73
N VAL A 89 -20.14 -0.18 -5.46
CA VAL A 89 -19.08 0.82 -5.36
C VAL A 89 -19.09 1.40 -3.96
N MET A 90 -17.95 1.42 -3.30
CA MET A 90 -17.75 2.05 -2.00
C MET A 90 -16.79 3.22 -2.12
N VAL A 91 -17.06 4.31 -1.41
CA VAL A 91 -16.27 5.54 -1.47
C VAL A 91 -15.57 5.76 -0.13
N TYR A 92 -14.28 6.05 -0.20
CA TYR A 92 -13.42 6.34 0.93
C TYR A 92 -12.87 7.75 0.78
N SER A 93 -12.92 8.55 1.83
CA SER A 93 -12.35 9.90 1.83
C SER A 93 -11.63 10.22 3.12
N SER A 94 -10.68 11.15 3.03
CA SER A 94 -9.97 11.72 4.18
C SER A 94 -9.96 13.24 4.07
N ALA A 95 -10.60 13.92 5.02
CA ALA A 95 -10.58 15.38 5.09
C ALA A 95 -9.17 15.93 5.40
N LYS A 96 -8.37 15.17 6.18
CA LYS A 96 -6.99 15.52 6.53
C LYS A 96 -6.08 15.53 5.31
N VAL A 97 -6.22 14.53 4.45
CA VAL A 97 -5.41 14.38 3.22
C VAL A 97 -6.03 15.15 2.05
N LYS A 98 -7.32 15.49 2.12
CA LYS A 98 -8.12 16.04 1.02
C LYS A 98 -8.09 15.15 -0.22
N ALA A 99 -8.23 13.84 0.00
CA ALA A 99 -8.26 12.83 -1.04
C ALA A 99 -9.47 11.92 -0.88
N ARG A 100 -9.95 11.39 -2.01
CA ARG A 100 -11.05 10.45 -2.11
C ARG A 100 -10.74 9.41 -3.18
N PHE A 101 -11.26 8.21 -3.01
CA PHE A 101 -11.26 7.17 -4.03
C PHE A 101 -12.48 6.27 -3.84
N ALA A 102 -12.77 5.47 -4.85
CA ALA A 102 -13.81 4.48 -4.84
C ALA A 102 -13.23 3.08 -5.10
N VAL A 103 -13.79 2.07 -4.45
CA VAL A 103 -13.50 0.66 -4.69
C VAL A 103 -14.77 0.01 -5.24
N GLY A 104 -14.70 -0.48 -6.47
CA GLY A 104 -15.75 -1.28 -7.08
C GLY A 104 -15.48 -2.76 -6.88
N LEU A 105 -16.51 -3.48 -6.42
CA LEU A 105 -16.53 -4.93 -6.30
C LEU A 105 -17.64 -5.46 -7.20
N GLY A 106 -17.30 -6.31 -8.15
CA GLY A 106 -18.29 -6.88 -9.04
C GLY A 106 -18.15 -8.38 -9.22
N TYR A 107 -19.21 -8.97 -9.77
CA TYR A 107 -19.33 -10.39 -10.05
C TYR A 107 -19.86 -10.58 -11.46
N TYR A 108 -18.99 -10.90 -12.41
CA TYR A 108 -19.33 -11.00 -13.82
C TYR A 108 -18.93 -12.36 -14.37
N PHE A 109 -19.87 -13.10 -14.97
CA PHE A 109 -19.66 -14.48 -15.45
C PHE A 109 -18.95 -15.41 -14.47
N ARG A 110 -19.46 -15.48 -13.24
CA ARG A 110 -18.90 -16.30 -12.15
C ARG A 110 -17.54 -15.85 -11.64
N GLU A 111 -17.06 -14.70 -12.10
CA GLU A 111 -15.78 -14.16 -11.68
C GLU A 111 -15.99 -12.90 -10.88
N GLN A 112 -15.36 -12.90 -9.70
CA GLN A 112 -15.29 -11.72 -8.88
C GLN A 112 -14.18 -10.82 -9.42
N TRP A 113 -14.38 -9.52 -9.36
CA TRP A 113 -13.38 -8.55 -9.74
C TRP A 113 -13.41 -7.35 -8.80
N VAL A 114 -12.24 -6.74 -8.64
CA VAL A 114 -12.07 -5.55 -7.80
C VAL A 114 -11.36 -4.47 -8.60
N HIS A 115 -11.78 -3.22 -8.42
CA HIS A 115 -11.14 -2.08 -9.07
C HIS A 115 -11.13 -0.85 -8.17
N VAL A 116 -10.07 -0.05 -8.28
CA VAL A 116 -9.97 1.25 -7.61
C VAL A 116 -10.12 2.34 -8.65
N VAL A 117 -11.02 3.28 -8.41
CA VAL A 117 -11.16 4.52 -9.19
C VAL A 117 -10.77 5.67 -8.28
N CYS A 118 -9.84 6.50 -8.71
CA CYS A 118 -9.41 7.67 -7.95
C CYS A 118 -10.22 8.90 -8.35
N ASP A 119 -10.31 9.87 -7.44
CA ASP A 119 -11.03 11.12 -7.69
C ASP A 119 -10.28 12.00 -8.70
N ASP A 120 -10.97 12.40 -9.77
CA ASP A 120 -10.46 13.34 -10.78
C ASP A 120 -10.70 14.79 -10.34
N GLU A 121 -9.95 15.75 -10.92
CA GLU A 121 -9.93 17.15 -10.44
C GLU A 121 -11.28 17.89 -10.48
N GLY A 122 -12.28 17.38 -11.19
CA GLY A 122 -13.62 17.98 -11.29
C GLY A 122 -14.68 17.42 -10.35
N ASP A 123 -14.36 16.36 -9.58
CA ASP A 123 -15.37 15.63 -8.81
C ASP A 123 -15.39 16.00 -7.32
N SER A 124 -14.50 16.86 -6.84
CA SER A 124 -14.33 17.16 -5.41
C SER A 124 -15.61 17.63 -4.72
N ASP A 125 -16.51 18.27 -5.47
CA ASP A 125 -17.73 18.89 -4.95
C ASP A 125 -18.92 17.92 -4.97
N LEU A 126 -18.78 16.76 -5.63
CA LEU A 126 -19.82 15.74 -5.64
C LEU A 126 -19.98 15.15 -4.24
N ARG A 127 -21.23 15.00 -3.82
CA ARG A 127 -21.57 14.21 -2.64
C ARG A 127 -21.03 12.78 -2.80
N PRO A 128 -20.57 12.12 -1.73
CA PRO A 128 -20.04 10.77 -1.80
C PRO A 128 -20.96 9.78 -2.52
N GLU A 129 -22.28 9.89 -2.35
CA GLU A 129 -23.25 9.01 -3.01
C GLU A 129 -23.36 9.26 -4.51
N ASP A 130 -23.26 10.52 -4.94
CA ASP A 130 -23.32 10.88 -6.37
C ASP A 130 -22.01 10.51 -7.08
N TYR A 131 -20.88 10.65 -6.37
CA TYR A 131 -19.60 10.10 -6.83
C TYR A 131 -19.66 8.57 -6.95
N ALA A 132 -20.22 7.86 -5.96
CA ALA A 132 -20.40 6.42 -6.01
C ALA A 132 -21.25 5.97 -7.22
N LYS A 133 -22.36 6.68 -7.50
CA LYS A 133 -23.20 6.43 -8.69
C LYS A 133 -22.45 6.68 -10.00
N LYS A 134 -21.71 7.79 -10.10
CA LYS A 134 -20.89 8.11 -11.27
C LYS A 134 -19.90 6.99 -11.54
N VAL A 135 -19.13 6.59 -10.53
CA VAL A 135 -18.15 5.50 -10.61
C VAL A 135 -18.84 4.17 -10.92
N HIS A 136 -20.00 3.89 -10.34
CA HIS A 136 -20.76 2.69 -10.65
C HIS A 136 -21.11 2.62 -12.14
N THR A 137 -21.62 3.70 -12.75
CA THR A 137 -21.88 3.73 -14.20
C THR A 137 -20.62 3.51 -15.02
N GLN A 138 -19.49 4.12 -14.63
CA GLN A 138 -18.20 3.91 -15.31
C GLN A 138 -17.76 2.45 -15.25
N LEU A 139 -17.80 1.85 -14.06
CA LEU A 139 -17.37 0.47 -13.82
C LEU A 139 -18.33 -0.55 -14.43
N TRP A 140 -19.63 -0.26 -14.43
CA TRP A 140 -20.63 -1.09 -15.09
C TRP A 140 -20.34 -1.28 -16.57
N ASN A 141 -19.98 -0.18 -17.24
CA ASN A 141 -19.63 -0.20 -18.66
C ASN A 141 -18.27 -0.87 -18.92
N ALA A 142 -17.38 -0.90 -17.91
CA ALA A 142 -16.06 -1.51 -18.01
C ALA A 142 -15.97 -2.94 -17.45
N ARG A 143 -17.03 -3.47 -16.82
CA ARG A 143 -16.96 -4.69 -15.99
C ARG A 143 -16.43 -5.91 -16.74
N ALA A 144 -16.82 -6.11 -18.00
CA ALA A 144 -16.35 -7.24 -18.80
C ALA A 144 -14.85 -7.15 -19.07
N LYS A 145 -14.32 -5.94 -19.29
CA LYS A 145 -12.88 -5.71 -19.42
C LYS A 145 -12.21 -5.93 -18.07
N LEU A 146 -12.76 -5.40 -16.99
CA LEU A 146 -12.16 -5.50 -15.65
C LEU A 146 -12.08 -6.93 -15.14
N ALA A 147 -13.16 -7.71 -15.30
CA ALA A 147 -13.20 -9.14 -14.97
C ALA A 147 -12.12 -9.92 -15.73
N ARG A 148 -11.96 -9.69 -17.04
CA ARG A 148 -10.90 -10.31 -17.85
C ARG A 148 -9.47 -9.96 -17.43
N HIS A 149 -9.28 -8.82 -16.78
CA HIS A 149 -7.96 -8.39 -16.27
C HIS A 149 -7.72 -8.87 -14.83
N MET A 150 -8.71 -9.49 -14.19
CA MET A 150 -8.42 -10.22 -12.96
C MET A 150 -7.47 -11.36 -13.33
N PRO A 151 -6.44 -11.59 -12.51
CA PRO A 151 -5.59 -12.76 -12.68
C PRO A 151 -6.49 -13.99 -12.62
N HIS A 152 -6.64 -14.65 -13.77
CA HIS A 152 -7.53 -15.79 -13.90
C HIS A 152 -7.05 -16.94 -13.02
N GLU A 153 -8.00 -17.73 -12.55
CA GLU A 153 -7.85 -19.02 -11.88
C GLU A 153 -7.19 -20.10 -12.77
N GLN A 154 -6.19 -19.79 -13.58
CA GLN A 154 -5.38 -20.82 -14.26
C GLN A 154 -4.79 -21.82 -13.25
N HIS A 155 -4.73 -21.47 -11.97
CA HIS A 155 -4.32 -22.35 -10.87
C HIS A 155 -5.44 -23.24 -10.27
N ARG A 156 -6.74 -23.06 -10.60
CA ARG A 156 -7.80 -23.93 -10.04
C ARG A 156 -7.66 -25.39 -10.46
N LEU A 157 -7.08 -25.66 -11.63
CA LEU A 157 -6.95 -27.01 -12.18
C LEU A 157 -5.76 -27.79 -11.59
N LEU A 158 -4.90 -27.14 -10.80
CA LEU A 158 -3.79 -27.76 -10.09
C LEU A 158 -3.97 -27.58 -8.57
N TRP A 159 -5.20 -27.71 -8.10
CA TRP A 159 -5.50 -27.92 -6.69
C TRP A 159 -4.87 -29.25 -6.27
N SER A 160 -3.58 -29.20 -5.94
CA SER A 160 -2.97 -30.24 -5.13
C SER A 160 -3.62 -30.11 -3.76
N PRO A 161 -4.14 -31.20 -3.16
CA PRO A 161 -4.62 -31.19 -1.78
C PRO A 161 -3.54 -30.75 -0.77
N PHE A 162 -2.29 -30.58 -1.22
CA PHE A 162 -1.14 -30.12 -0.43
C PHE A 162 -0.74 -28.65 -0.68
N ARG A 163 -1.46 -27.87 -1.51
CA ARG A 163 -1.14 -26.44 -1.68
C ARG A 163 -1.80 -25.62 -0.57
N THR A 164 -1.02 -25.35 0.47
CA THR A 164 -1.31 -24.38 1.53
C THR A 164 -0.94 -22.95 1.14
N GLU A 165 -0.92 -22.63 -0.16
CA GLU A 165 -0.69 -21.28 -0.64
C GLU A 165 -1.90 -20.85 -1.46
N VAL A 166 -2.66 -19.93 -0.89
CA VAL A 166 -3.69 -19.20 -1.62
C VAL A 166 -2.98 -18.04 -2.28
N ASP A 167 -3.07 -18.02 -3.61
CA ASP A 167 -2.70 -16.85 -4.37
C ASP A 167 -3.59 -15.69 -3.94
N CYS A 168 -2.97 -14.61 -3.48
CA CYS A 168 -3.64 -13.34 -3.37
C CYS A 168 -3.04 -12.33 -4.32
N TYR A 169 -3.82 -11.32 -4.62
CA TYR A 169 -3.53 -10.37 -5.67
C TYR A 169 -3.55 -8.99 -5.07
N ILE A 170 -2.44 -8.28 -5.24
CA ILE A 170 -2.27 -6.93 -4.76
C ILE A 170 -2.37 -5.97 -5.94
N LYS A 171 -3.14 -4.90 -5.75
CA LYS A 171 -3.24 -3.79 -6.68
C LYS A 171 -3.02 -2.48 -5.95
N HIS A 172 -2.19 -1.62 -6.52
CA HIS A 172 -1.91 -0.29 -5.99
C HIS A 172 -2.43 0.78 -6.96
N ALA A 173 -3.08 1.81 -6.41
CA ALA A 173 -3.57 2.97 -7.14
C ALA A 173 -3.18 4.25 -6.41
N HIS A 174 -2.30 5.05 -7.03
CA HIS A 174 -1.88 6.33 -6.46
C HIS A 174 -3.03 7.33 -6.42
N LEU A 175 -3.23 7.96 -5.27
CA LEU A 175 -4.30 8.94 -5.06
C LEU A 175 -3.84 10.31 -5.59
N PRO A 176 -4.52 10.89 -6.60
CA PRO A 176 -4.12 12.14 -7.21
C PRO A 176 -3.89 13.25 -6.19
N ARG A 177 -2.85 14.06 -6.40
CA ARG A 177 -2.49 15.24 -5.58
C ARG A 177 -2.15 14.91 -4.12
N SER A 178 -1.76 13.68 -3.85
CA SER A 178 -1.40 13.23 -2.51
C SER A 178 -0.14 12.37 -2.55
N ILE A 179 0.48 12.12 -1.40
CA ILE A 179 1.59 11.15 -1.28
C ILE A 179 1.07 9.73 -0.97
N TYR A 180 -0.22 9.50 -1.13
CA TYR A 180 -0.87 8.25 -0.72
C TYR A 180 -1.25 7.39 -1.92
N ALA A 181 -1.41 6.09 -1.69
CA ALA A 181 -1.98 5.16 -2.64
C ALA A 181 -2.96 4.25 -1.92
N ALA A 182 -4.08 3.95 -2.58
CA ALA A 182 -4.94 2.85 -2.18
C ALA A 182 -4.26 1.52 -2.58
N LYS A 183 -4.16 0.60 -1.63
CA LYS A 183 -3.67 -0.76 -1.81
C LYS A 183 -4.83 -1.72 -1.58
N ILE A 184 -5.14 -2.52 -2.58
CA ILE A 184 -6.18 -3.54 -2.52
C ILE A 184 -5.51 -4.90 -2.53
N ILE A 185 -5.91 -5.75 -1.59
CA ILE A 185 -5.47 -7.14 -1.51
C ILE A 185 -6.72 -8.01 -1.65
N TYR A 186 -6.75 -8.87 -2.66
CA TYR A 186 -7.88 -9.73 -2.99
C TYR A 186 -7.43 -11.19 -2.95
N GLY A 187 -8.15 -12.06 -2.24
CA GLY A 187 -7.85 -13.49 -2.14
C GLY A 187 -8.99 -14.31 -1.53
N GLU A 188 -8.97 -15.63 -1.75
CA GLU A 188 -9.95 -16.59 -1.23
C GLU A 188 -9.35 -17.37 -0.04
N TRP A 189 -9.78 -17.11 1.20
CA TRP A 189 -9.11 -17.67 2.40
C TRP A 189 -9.76 -18.93 2.96
N LYS A 190 -11.06 -19.11 2.71
CA LYS A 190 -11.84 -20.29 3.07
C LYS A 190 -12.70 -20.66 1.89
N GLU A 191 -13.05 -21.93 1.73
CA GLU A 191 -13.87 -22.40 0.60
C GLU A 191 -15.09 -21.48 0.39
N GLY A 192 -15.08 -20.72 -0.72
CA GLY A 192 -16.17 -19.82 -1.10
C GLY A 192 -16.19 -18.44 -0.43
N TYR A 193 -15.23 -18.10 0.43
CA TYR A 193 -15.13 -16.80 1.09
C TYR A 193 -13.94 -15.99 0.56
N THR A 194 -14.26 -14.98 -0.23
CA THR A 194 -13.29 -13.99 -0.66
C THR A 194 -13.18 -12.89 0.38
N THR A 195 -11.96 -12.44 0.66
CA THR A 195 -11.73 -11.20 1.40
C THR A 195 -11.02 -10.17 0.53
N VAL A 196 -11.48 -8.92 0.65
CA VAL A 196 -10.87 -7.74 0.05
C VAL A 196 -10.38 -6.84 1.17
N THR A 197 -9.07 -6.80 1.34
CA THR A 197 -8.42 -5.86 2.26
C THR A 197 -8.19 -4.54 1.53
N ILE A 198 -8.64 -3.46 2.13
CA ILE A 198 -8.51 -2.10 1.61
C ILE A 198 -7.60 -1.34 2.55
N ASP A 199 -6.43 -0.97 2.03
CA ASP A 199 -5.41 -0.25 2.77
C ASP A 199 -5.03 1.04 2.05
N VAL A 200 -4.44 1.98 2.79
CA VAL A 200 -3.81 3.17 2.23
C VAL A 200 -2.38 3.20 2.70
N ASP A 201 -1.44 3.41 1.78
CA ASP A 201 -0.02 3.53 2.05
C ASP A 201 0.51 4.87 1.59
N GLN A 202 1.61 5.33 2.19
CA GLN A 202 2.38 6.42 1.60
C GLN A 202 3.12 5.88 0.36
N CYS A 203 2.68 6.27 -0.83
CA CYS A 203 3.36 5.97 -2.08
C CYS A 203 4.30 7.12 -2.43
N THR A 204 5.61 6.84 -2.42
CA THR A 204 6.67 7.78 -2.80
C THR A 204 6.72 8.06 -4.32
N GLY A 205 5.59 7.92 -5.04
CA GLY A 205 5.52 8.04 -6.50
C GLY A 205 6.04 6.80 -7.26
N CYS A 206 6.25 5.68 -6.57
CA CYS A 206 6.85 4.47 -7.15
C CYS A 206 5.84 3.44 -7.66
N CYS A 207 4.55 3.68 -7.45
CA CYS A 207 3.48 2.81 -7.91
C CYS A 207 3.54 2.65 -9.44
N TYR A 208 3.60 1.42 -9.96
CA TYR A 208 3.34 1.17 -11.38
C TYR A 208 1.93 1.70 -11.68
N GLY A 209 1.70 2.21 -12.88
CA GLY A 209 0.39 2.74 -13.27
C GLY A 209 -0.74 1.78 -12.87
N PRO A 210 -1.94 2.29 -12.53
CA PRO A 210 -2.96 1.71 -11.63
C PRO A 210 -3.63 0.39 -12.06
N LEU A 211 -2.99 -0.48 -12.84
CA LEU A 211 -3.70 -1.48 -13.65
C LEU A 211 -3.18 -2.91 -13.56
N LYS A 212 -1.93 -3.15 -13.13
CA LYS A 212 -1.41 -4.53 -13.06
C LYS A 212 -1.56 -5.10 -11.66
N TRP A 213 -2.22 -6.25 -11.58
CA TRP A 213 -2.22 -7.08 -10.39
C TRP A 213 -0.84 -7.71 -10.19
N LYS A 214 -0.38 -7.74 -8.94
CA LYS A 214 0.79 -8.49 -8.52
C LYS A 214 0.32 -9.69 -7.72
N THR A 215 0.67 -10.89 -8.17
CA THR A 215 0.43 -12.11 -7.41
C THR A 215 1.40 -12.16 -6.24
N THR A 216 0.91 -12.52 -5.05
CA THR A 216 1.73 -12.89 -3.91
C THR A 216 1.09 -14.07 -3.21
N ALA A 217 1.91 -15.03 -2.81
CA ALA A 217 1.47 -16.07 -1.88
C ALA A 217 1.18 -15.43 -0.54
N ASN A 218 0.12 -15.89 0.12
CA ASN A 218 -0.23 -15.51 1.48
C ASN A 218 -0.52 -16.78 2.30
N ALA A 219 -0.46 -16.60 3.61
CA ALA A 219 -0.95 -17.52 4.63
C ALA A 219 -2.34 -18.10 4.26
N THR A 220 -2.43 -19.40 4.00
CA THR A 220 -3.74 -20.11 4.03
C THR A 220 -4.15 -20.50 5.42
N ASP A 221 -3.24 -20.41 6.38
CA ASP A 221 -3.55 -20.62 7.78
C ASP A 221 -4.47 -19.49 8.23
N GLY A 222 -5.78 -19.68 8.02
CA GLY A 222 -6.88 -18.76 8.32
C GLY A 222 -7.02 -18.36 9.79
N LEU A 223 -5.96 -18.53 10.57
CA LEU A 223 -5.78 -18.19 11.96
C LEU A 223 -5.40 -16.73 12.18
N SER A 224 -4.77 -16.07 11.19
CA SER A 224 -4.21 -14.74 11.39
C SER A 224 -4.38 -13.80 10.19
N MET A 225 -5.22 -12.77 10.38
CA MET A 225 -5.28 -11.53 9.58
C MET A 225 -5.22 -11.73 8.05
N SER A 226 -6.29 -12.31 7.49
CA SER A 226 -6.53 -12.49 6.05
C SER A 226 -6.09 -11.29 5.21
N GLY A 227 -5.17 -11.52 4.28
CA GLY A 227 -4.66 -10.48 3.37
C GLY A 227 -3.59 -9.55 3.97
N LEU A 228 -3.36 -9.54 5.29
CA LEU A 228 -2.40 -8.65 5.95
C LEU A 228 -1.06 -9.32 6.25
N LEU A 229 -0.97 -10.64 6.20
CA LEU A 229 0.26 -11.40 6.44
C LEU A 229 0.64 -12.22 5.21
N LYS A 230 1.90 -12.11 4.81
CA LYS A 230 2.53 -12.97 3.81
C LYS A 230 3.31 -14.06 4.54
N VAL A 231 2.91 -15.32 4.42
CA VAL A 231 3.79 -16.42 4.84
C VAL A 231 4.84 -16.58 3.76
N ASP A 232 6.09 -16.73 4.18
CA ASP A 232 7.20 -16.91 3.26
C ASP A 232 7.60 -18.38 3.15
N SER A 233 8.06 -18.77 1.97
CA SER A 233 8.48 -20.15 1.65
C SER A 233 9.75 -20.58 2.39
N ALA A 234 10.33 -19.69 3.19
CA ALA A 234 11.31 -20.01 4.24
C ALA A 234 10.92 -21.25 5.06
N ASN A 235 9.63 -21.54 5.17
CA ASN A 235 9.13 -22.67 5.93
C ASN A 235 9.27 -24.03 5.23
N ASN A 236 9.84 -24.17 4.03
CA ASN A 236 9.92 -25.48 3.33
C ASN A 236 10.52 -26.65 4.15
N HIS A 237 11.21 -26.36 5.25
CA HIS A 237 11.79 -27.35 6.17
C HIS A 237 11.06 -27.45 7.53
N GLY A 238 9.84 -26.93 7.65
CA GLY A 238 9.11 -26.85 8.91
C GLY A 238 8.32 -28.11 9.30
N HIS A 239 7.87 -28.10 10.55
CA HIS A 239 6.95 -29.03 11.19
C HIS A 239 5.51 -28.61 10.95
N TRP A 240 4.68 -29.50 10.42
CA TRP A 240 3.26 -29.29 10.20
C TRP A 240 2.46 -29.77 11.40
N LEU A 241 1.51 -28.93 11.82
CA LEU A 241 0.54 -29.18 12.88
C LEU A 241 -0.80 -28.60 12.48
N LEU A 242 -1.88 -29.12 13.06
CA LEU A 242 -3.19 -28.48 13.02
C LEU A 242 -3.29 -27.49 14.17
N VAL A 243 -3.64 -26.24 13.87
CA VAL A 243 -3.99 -25.23 14.87
C VAL A 243 -5.43 -24.81 14.65
N ASP A 244 -6.29 -25.05 15.65
CA ASP A 244 -7.75 -24.99 15.52
C ASP A 244 -8.29 -25.75 14.28
N GLY A 245 -7.65 -26.88 13.93
CA GLY A 245 -8.01 -27.68 12.74
C GLY A 245 -7.54 -27.11 11.40
N ILE A 246 -6.66 -26.11 11.41
CA ILE A 246 -6.07 -25.51 10.21
C ILE A 246 -4.59 -25.91 10.13
N ASP A 247 -4.14 -26.35 8.95
CA ASP A 247 -2.74 -26.70 8.71
C ASP A 247 -1.82 -25.49 8.83
N VAL A 248 -0.85 -25.57 9.74
CA VAL A 248 0.17 -24.53 9.95
C VAL A 248 1.55 -25.16 9.96
N GLN A 249 2.47 -24.51 9.25
CA GLN A 249 3.86 -24.88 9.25
C GLN A 249 4.65 -24.07 10.28
N PHE A 250 5.48 -24.75 11.06
CA PHE A 250 6.29 -24.17 12.12
C PHE A 250 7.77 -24.48 11.96
N LEU A 251 8.61 -23.60 12.47
CA LEU A 251 10.06 -23.75 12.58
C LEU A 251 10.42 -24.19 14.00
N GLU A 252 11.50 -24.95 14.14
CA GLU A 252 12.00 -25.41 15.45
C GLU A 252 12.80 -24.32 16.17
N CYS A 253 12.56 -24.16 17.48
CA CYS A 253 13.34 -23.29 18.34
C CYS A 253 14.68 -23.95 18.73
N THR A 254 15.76 -23.70 17.97
CA THR A 254 17.04 -24.42 18.19
C THR A 254 18.02 -23.72 19.14
N THR A 255 18.04 -22.38 19.20
CA THR A 255 19.14 -21.65 19.88
C THR A 255 18.70 -20.42 20.67
N GLN A 256 17.66 -19.72 20.23
CA GLN A 256 17.20 -18.48 20.86
C GLN A 256 15.82 -18.66 21.47
N LYS A 257 15.57 -17.99 22.59
CA LYS A 257 14.22 -17.84 23.14
C LYS A 257 13.42 -16.95 22.18
N ILE A 258 12.62 -17.59 21.33
CA ILE A 258 11.67 -16.91 20.45
C ILE A 258 10.35 -16.74 21.21
N ALA A 259 9.82 -15.52 21.21
CA ALA A 259 8.55 -15.15 21.80
C ALA A 259 7.55 -14.65 20.75
N LEU A 260 6.28 -14.68 21.13
CA LEU A 260 5.21 -14.16 20.28
C LEU A 260 5.38 -12.63 20.11
N GLY A 261 5.28 -12.15 18.87
CA GLY A 261 5.48 -10.73 18.55
C GLY A 261 6.93 -10.33 18.28
N ASP A 262 7.89 -11.26 18.41
CA ASP A 262 9.27 -11.03 18.01
C ASP A 262 9.34 -10.71 16.51
N TYR A 263 10.20 -9.76 16.14
CA TYR A 263 10.48 -9.43 14.75
C TYR A 263 11.99 -9.50 14.46
N GLY A 264 12.32 -9.71 13.19
CA GLY A 264 13.70 -9.96 12.80
C GLY A 264 13.90 -10.10 11.30
N ASP A 265 15.13 -10.42 10.92
CA ASP A 265 15.45 -10.82 9.55
C ASP A 265 15.45 -12.34 9.46
N TRP A 266 15.03 -12.88 8.31
CA TRP A 266 15.24 -14.28 7.99
C TRP A 266 16.53 -14.43 7.20
N ASP A 267 17.46 -15.24 7.70
CA ASP A 267 18.68 -15.61 7.00
C ASP A 267 18.52 -16.96 6.31
N TYR A 268 18.34 -16.93 4.99
CA TYR A 268 18.18 -18.13 4.16
C TYR A 268 19.41 -19.04 4.14
N ASN A 269 20.60 -18.55 4.53
CA ASN A 269 21.80 -19.39 4.54
C ASN A 269 21.90 -20.23 5.81
N SER A 270 21.54 -19.65 6.96
CA SER A 270 21.51 -20.36 8.24
C SER A 270 20.16 -21.01 8.53
N GLU A 271 19.15 -20.77 7.68
CA GLU A 271 17.74 -21.11 7.93
C GLU A 271 17.29 -20.63 9.32
N GLY A 272 17.78 -19.44 9.70
CA GLY A 272 17.64 -18.89 11.03
C GLY A 272 16.85 -17.58 11.05
N PHE A 273 16.04 -17.40 12.08
CA PHE A 273 15.40 -16.13 12.38
C PHE A 273 16.31 -15.29 13.28
N ALA A 274 16.88 -14.23 12.73
CA ALA A 274 17.72 -13.28 13.45
C ALA A 274 16.83 -12.24 14.17
N HIS A 275 16.50 -12.54 15.42
CA HIS A 275 15.70 -11.68 16.30
C HIS A 275 16.32 -10.29 16.47
N LYS A 276 15.49 -9.24 16.36
CA LYS A 276 15.88 -7.83 16.53
C LYS A 276 15.13 -7.10 17.64
N GLY A 277 13.93 -7.54 17.98
CA GLY A 277 13.09 -6.93 19.02
C GLY A 277 11.70 -7.54 19.02
N ASN A 278 10.80 -6.96 19.82
CA ASN A 278 9.43 -7.43 19.94
C ASN A 278 8.44 -6.27 19.74
N ILE A 279 7.35 -6.49 18.99
CA ILE A 279 6.36 -5.44 18.69
C ILE A 279 5.63 -4.91 19.95
N PHE A 280 5.56 -5.72 21.01
CA PHE A 280 4.93 -5.33 22.27
C PHE A 280 5.84 -4.47 23.13
N GLU A 281 7.16 -4.62 23.02
CA GLU A 281 8.13 -3.73 23.64
C GLU A 281 8.20 -2.40 22.89
N ASP A 282 8.15 -2.45 21.55
CA ASP A 282 8.12 -1.27 20.70
C ASP A 282 6.84 -0.44 20.84
N LEU A 283 5.75 -1.04 21.32
CA LEU A 283 4.48 -0.35 21.58
C LEU A 283 4.67 0.78 22.60
N GLU A 284 5.52 0.59 23.61
CA GLU A 284 5.83 1.61 24.63
C GLU A 284 6.55 2.84 24.05
N LEU A 285 7.15 2.70 22.87
CA LEU A 285 7.86 3.79 22.18
C LEU A 285 6.96 4.57 21.22
N LEU A 286 5.72 4.11 21.01
CA LEU A 286 4.80 4.76 20.08
C LEU A 286 4.12 5.98 20.72
N PRO A 287 3.80 7.03 19.93
CA PRO A 287 3.10 8.18 20.47
C PRO A 287 1.67 7.82 20.91
N ASP A 288 1.25 8.32 22.07
CA ASP A 288 -0.11 8.14 22.64
C ASP A 288 -1.24 8.52 21.67
N THR A 289 -0.94 9.34 20.66
CA THR A 289 -1.90 9.80 19.64
C THR A 289 -2.52 8.71 18.76
N LEU A 290 -2.02 7.48 18.80
CA LEU A 290 -2.52 6.38 17.97
C LEU A 290 -3.82 5.76 18.50
N ASP A 291 -4.30 6.16 19.69
CA ASP A 291 -5.54 5.64 20.31
C ASP A 291 -5.55 4.08 20.38
N ILE A 292 -4.37 3.51 20.57
CA ILE A 292 -4.18 2.08 20.77
C ILE A 292 -4.33 1.84 22.27
N ASP A 293 -5.42 1.18 22.66
CA ASP A 293 -5.64 0.78 24.06
C ASP A 293 -4.59 -0.29 24.44
N THR A 294 -3.53 0.17 25.10
CA THR A 294 -2.44 -0.66 25.62
C THR A 294 -2.89 -1.51 26.81
N VAL A 295 -3.99 -1.13 27.49
CA VAL A 295 -4.36 -1.72 28.77
C VAL A 295 -5.14 -3.02 28.60
N ASN A 296 -5.87 -3.24 27.50
CA ASN A 296 -6.84 -4.33 27.47
C ASN A 296 -6.90 -5.26 26.25
N SER A 297 -6.36 -4.95 25.07
CA SER A 297 -6.61 -5.84 23.90
C SER A 297 -5.40 -6.28 23.08
N VAL A 298 -4.32 -5.50 23.01
CA VAL A 298 -3.22 -5.82 22.09
C VAL A 298 -2.33 -6.94 22.63
N HIS A 299 -2.17 -7.01 23.96
CA HIS A 299 -1.35 -8.03 24.62
C HIS A 299 -2.08 -9.36 24.85
N LEU A 300 -3.38 -9.45 24.54
CA LEU A 300 -4.14 -10.68 24.72
C LEU A 300 -3.76 -11.68 23.63
N GLN A 301 -2.76 -12.49 23.96
CA GLN A 301 -2.40 -13.67 23.18
C GLN A 301 -3.61 -14.59 23.09
N VAL A 302 -3.89 -15.10 21.90
CA VAL A 302 -5.00 -16.04 21.69
C VAL A 302 -4.46 -17.44 21.89
N LYS A 303 -4.98 -18.15 22.90
CA LYS A 303 -4.71 -19.57 23.07
C LYS A 303 -5.42 -20.35 21.97
N ARG A 304 -4.69 -21.27 21.35
CA ARG A 304 -5.12 -22.07 20.21
C ARG A 304 -4.93 -23.55 20.54
N MET A 305 -5.86 -24.36 20.06
CA MET A 305 -5.75 -25.82 20.17
C MET A 305 -4.73 -26.29 19.14
N VAL A 306 -3.83 -27.19 19.53
CA VAL A 306 -2.80 -27.76 18.65
C VAL A 306 -2.99 -29.26 18.61
N SER A 307 -3.13 -29.83 17.41
CA SER A 307 -3.33 -31.26 17.19
C SER A 307 -2.46 -31.78 16.03
N SER A 308 -2.38 -33.11 15.91
CA SER A 308 -1.59 -33.79 14.87
C SER A 308 -2.19 -33.58 13.48
N PHE A 309 -1.34 -33.50 12.46
CA PHE A 309 -1.74 -33.33 11.06
C PHE A 309 -2.57 -34.50 10.51
N ASP A 310 -2.29 -35.73 10.96
CA ASP A 310 -2.97 -36.93 10.47
C ASP A 310 -4.37 -37.15 11.04
N GLY A 311 -4.83 -36.26 11.93
CA GLY A 311 -6.12 -36.35 12.60
C GLY A 311 -6.30 -37.63 13.42
N ARG A 312 -5.22 -38.39 13.69
CA ARG A 312 -5.30 -39.54 14.60
C ARG A 312 -5.50 -39.02 16.01
N ASP A 313 -6.46 -39.63 16.71
CA ASP A 313 -6.83 -39.28 18.08
C ASP A 313 -5.56 -39.16 18.94
N GLU A 314 -5.48 -38.06 19.69
CA GLU A 314 -4.43 -37.77 20.67
C GLU A 314 -4.29 -38.98 21.61
N ILE A 315 -3.31 -39.85 21.35
CA ILE A 315 -3.00 -40.99 22.24
C ILE A 315 -2.32 -40.42 23.48
N GLY A 316 -3.14 -39.96 24.41
CA GLY A 316 -2.70 -39.16 25.56
C GLY A 316 -2.39 -37.72 25.17
N ASP A 317 -1.76 -36.98 26.09
CA ASP A 317 -1.39 -35.57 25.92
C ASP A 317 -0.22 -35.35 24.92
N LEU A 318 -0.09 -36.19 23.89
CA LEU A 318 1.02 -36.20 22.94
C LEU A 318 0.54 -35.84 21.53
N VAL A 319 1.28 -34.94 20.88
CA VAL A 319 1.02 -34.53 19.49
C VAL A 319 2.29 -34.69 18.67
N GLU A 320 2.20 -35.48 17.60
CA GLU A 320 3.31 -35.67 16.66
C GLU A 320 3.22 -34.64 15.51
N THR A 321 4.34 -34.01 15.17
CA THR A 321 4.43 -33.11 14.02
C THR A 321 4.62 -33.91 12.73
N PHE A 322 4.07 -33.46 11.62
CA PHE A 322 4.41 -34.02 10.31
C PHE A 322 5.56 -33.23 9.66
N THR A 323 6.53 -33.90 9.02
CA THR A 323 7.60 -33.25 8.24
C THR A 323 7.49 -33.68 6.78
N SER A 324 7.44 -32.72 5.86
CA SER A 324 7.29 -33.01 4.42
C SER A 324 8.56 -33.58 3.79
N LEU A 325 9.71 -33.41 4.46
CA LEU A 325 11.02 -33.84 3.98
C LEU A 325 11.60 -34.91 4.92
N SER A 326 12.08 -36.01 4.33
CA SER A 326 12.58 -37.19 5.05
C SER A 326 13.82 -36.96 5.92
N THR A 327 14.42 -35.77 5.89
CA THR A 327 15.67 -35.47 6.57
C THR A 327 15.48 -34.97 8.00
N ARG A 328 14.30 -34.43 8.36
CA ARG A 328 14.03 -33.96 9.74
C ARG A 328 13.13 -34.95 10.46
N PRO A 329 13.55 -35.48 11.63
CA PRO A 329 12.68 -36.33 12.43
C PRO A 329 11.45 -35.54 12.87
N ALA A 330 10.32 -36.23 12.99
CA ALA A 330 9.13 -35.64 13.60
C ALA A 330 9.41 -35.33 15.08
N LEU A 331 8.75 -34.31 15.61
CA LEU A 331 8.74 -34.01 17.03
C LEU A 331 7.46 -34.56 17.64
N VAL A 332 7.58 -35.16 18.82
CA VAL A 332 6.45 -35.52 19.68
C VAL A 332 6.41 -34.50 20.81
N LEU A 333 5.39 -33.64 20.79
CA LEU A 333 5.15 -32.57 21.74
C LEU A 333 4.22 -33.05 22.86
N HIS A 334 4.55 -32.77 24.12
CA HIS A 334 3.71 -33.11 25.27
C HIS A 334 2.94 -31.88 25.79
N ARG A 335 1.60 -31.97 25.75
CA ARG A 335 0.64 -30.91 26.07
C ARG A 335 0.92 -29.62 25.30
N PRO A 336 0.97 -29.65 23.96
CA PRO A 336 1.23 -28.44 23.19
C PRO A 336 0.08 -27.44 23.36
N ILE A 337 0.43 -26.15 23.46
CA ILE A 337 -0.49 -25.03 23.47
C ILE A 337 -0.01 -24.02 22.43
N GLY A 338 -0.88 -23.69 21.48
CA GLY A 338 -0.60 -22.65 20.50
C GLY A 338 -0.91 -21.28 21.09
N LEU A 339 -0.04 -20.31 20.89
CA LEU A 339 -0.23 -18.90 21.24
C LEU A 339 -0.10 -18.09 19.97
N SER A 340 -1.17 -17.42 19.54
CA SER A 340 -1.16 -16.59 18.33
C SER A 340 -1.43 -15.12 18.64
N LEU A 341 -0.97 -14.25 17.73
CA LEU A 341 -1.35 -12.84 17.76
C LEU A 341 -2.87 -12.67 17.60
N PRO A 342 -3.52 -11.71 18.28
CA PRO A 342 -4.95 -11.49 18.15
C PRO A 342 -5.30 -10.89 16.79
N ASN A 343 -6.29 -11.44 16.09
CA ASN A 343 -6.83 -10.85 14.86
C ASN A 343 -7.75 -9.64 15.17
N SER A 344 -7.21 -8.63 15.86
CA SER A 344 -7.94 -7.44 16.29
C SER A 344 -7.57 -6.21 15.46
N ARG A 345 -8.48 -5.24 15.40
CA ARG A 345 -8.20 -3.93 14.78
C ARG A 345 -7.00 -3.24 15.44
N GLN A 346 -6.84 -3.37 16.75
CA GLN A 346 -5.75 -2.71 17.48
C GLN A 346 -4.38 -3.27 17.11
N LEU A 347 -4.26 -4.59 16.94
CA LEU A 347 -3.01 -5.18 16.42
C LEU A 347 -2.72 -4.69 15.01
N VAL A 348 -3.71 -4.66 14.12
CA VAL A 348 -3.52 -4.20 12.73
C VAL A 348 -3.05 -2.74 12.69
N LEU A 349 -3.59 -1.88 13.56
CA LEU A 349 -3.14 -0.49 13.70
C LEU A 349 -1.71 -0.40 14.26
N LEU A 350 -1.35 -1.26 15.23
CA LEU A 350 0.03 -1.36 15.73
C LEU A 350 1.01 -1.74 14.60
N LEU A 351 0.70 -2.80 13.85
CA LEU A 351 1.52 -3.21 12.71
C LEU A 351 1.64 -2.07 11.69
N LYS A 352 0.55 -1.33 11.44
CA LYS A 352 0.57 -0.18 10.55
C LYS A 352 1.46 0.94 11.07
N ALA A 353 1.41 1.26 12.36
CA ALA A 353 2.26 2.28 12.97
C ALA A 353 3.75 1.92 12.89
N LEU A 354 4.09 0.64 13.04
CA LEU A 354 5.45 0.13 12.97
C LEU A 354 5.99 -0.06 11.55
N SER A 355 5.13 0.03 10.52
CA SER A 355 5.49 -0.22 9.11
C SER A 355 6.69 0.56 8.58
N THR A 356 6.92 1.76 9.11
CA THR A 356 8.05 2.57 8.65
C THR A 356 9.38 2.10 9.22
N ARG A 357 9.38 1.57 10.44
CA ARG A 357 10.56 1.09 11.18
C ARG A 357 10.90 -0.36 10.83
N LEU A 358 9.88 -1.21 10.74
CA LEU A 358 10.02 -2.66 10.58
C LEU A 358 9.87 -3.10 9.12
N ALA A 359 10.24 -2.21 8.19
CA ALA A 359 10.10 -2.48 6.78
C ALA A 359 10.87 -3.75 6.38
N ASP A 360 10.21 -4.60 5.61
CA ASP A 360 10.72 -5.88 5.10
C ASP A 360 11.12 -6.92 6.16
N GLN A 361 10.81 -6.69 7.44
CA GLN A 361 11.08 -7.65 8.52
C GLN A 361 10.00 -8.74 8.62
N TYR A 362 10.38 -9.85 9.25
CA TYR A 362 9.50 -10.94 9.61
C TYR A 362 8.99 -10.76 11.04
N LEU A 363 7.79 -11.27 11.29
CA LEU A 363 7.10 -11.23 12.58
C LEU A 363 6.74 -12.65 13.00
N VAL A 364 7.03 -13.01 14.25
CA VAL A 364 6.56 -14.24 14.89
C VAL A 364 5.10 -14.06 15.26
N THR A 365 4.23 -14.77 14.53
CA THR A 365 2.77 -14.63 14.63
C THR A 365 2.13 -15.71 15.49
N THR A 366 2.80 -16.86 15.62
CA THR A 366 2.34 -17.99 16.44
C THR A 366 3.54 -18.69 17.08
N VAL A 367 3.41 -19.11 18.33
CA VAL A 367 4.38 -19.95 19.05
C VAL A 367 3.65 -21.16 19.62
N VAL A 368 4.21 -22.36 19.49
CA VAL A 368 3.74 -23.56 20.18
C VAL A 368 4.63 -23.78 21.39
N GLN A 369 4.03 -23.70 22.56
CA GLN A 369 4.67 -24.07 23.81
C GLN A 369 4.29 -25.50 24.19
N CYS A 370 5.20 -26.23 24.82
CA CYS A 370 4.91 -27.54 25.37
C CYS A 370 5.63 -27.72 26.71
N SER A 371 5.21 -28.74 27.45
CA SER A 371 5.88 -29.10 28.72
C SER A 371 7.15 -29.92 28.50
N ALA A 372 7.21 -30.67 27.41
CA ALA A 372 8.39 -31.40 26.93
C ALA A 372 8.20 -31.74 25.46
N TYR A 373 9.30 -32.05 24.76
CA TYR A 373 9.26 -32.64 23.43
C TYR A 373 10.41 -33.61 23.22
N ARG A 374 10.28 -34.52 22.24
CA ARG A 374 11.34 -35.44 21.82
C ARG A 374 11.29 -35.65 20.31
N THR A 375 12.43 -35.98 19.71
CA THR A 375 12.50 -36.40 18.30
C THR A 375 12.09 -37.85 18.15
N THR A 376 11.36 -38.18 17.09
CA THR A 376 11.15 -39.57 16.68
C THR A 376 12.46 -40.07 16.07
N ASN A 377 13.23 -40.85 16.84
CA ASN A 377 14.43 -41.46 16.28
C ASN A 377 14.00 -42.41 15.16
N PRO A 378 14.47 -42.22 13.91
CA PRO A 378 14.02 -43.01 12.76
C PRO A 378 14.46 -44.48 12.79
N GLY A 379 14.99 -44.99 13.91
CA GLY A 379 15.46 -46.37 14.05
C GLY A 379 15.24 -47.02 15.42
N SER A 380 14.64 -46.32 16.40
CA SER A 380 14.21 -47.00 17.63
C SER A 380 12.75 -47.39 17.46
N GLU A 381 12.53 -48.56 16.86
CA GLU A 381 11.25 -49.25 16.90
C GLU A 381 10.76 -49.21 18.36
N TRP A 382 9.55 -48.67 18.58
CA TRP A 382 8.91 -48.57 19.88
C TRP A 382 8.60 -49.99 20.37
N THR A 383 9.65 -50.70 20.79
CA THR A 383 9.56 -51.99 21.45
C THR A 383 9.00 -51.67 22.81
N GLY A 384 7.67 -51.67 22.90
CA GLY A 384 6.89 -51.67 24.14
C GLY A 384 7.26 -52.90 24.96
N LYS A 385 8.47 -52.93 25.50
CA LYS A 385 8.81 -53.78 26.61
C LYS A 385 8.14 -53.14 27.81
N ASN A 386 6.98 -53.68 28.13
CA ASN A 386 6.40 -53.65 29.45
C ASN A 386 7.44 -54.25 30.42
N GLU A 387 8.43 -53.45 30.81
CA GLU A 387 9.29 -53.77 31.93
C GLU A 387 8.44 -53.63 33.19
N THR A 388 7.78 -54.75 33.46
CA THR A 388 7.13 -55.09 34.71
C THR A 388 8.24 -55.32 35.72
N GLY A 389 8.93 -54.24 36.10
CA GLY A 389 10.07 -54.25 37.01
C GLY A 389 9.67 -53.64 38.36
N GLU A 390 9.27 -54.51 39.28
CA GLU A 390 9.06 -54.21 40.70
C GLU A 390 10.20 -53.34 41.25
N SER A 391 9.90 -52.11 41.64
CA SER A 391 10.82 -51.31 42.45
C SER A 391 10.08 -50.38 43.39
N GLY A 392 10.13 -50.75 44.68
CA GLY A 392 10.33 -49.89 45.86
C GLY A 392 9.41 -48.68 46.07
N PRO A 393 8.70 -48.59 47.22
CA PRO A 393 8.00 -47.36 47.60
C PRO A 393 9.02 -46.30 48.02
N SER A 394 9.45 -45.48 47.07
CA SER A 394 10.21 -44.24 47.34
C SER A 394 9.21 -43.12 47.64
N GLU A 395 9.32 -42.57 48.85
CA GLU A 395 8.50 -41.49 49.37
C GLU A 395 8.40 -40.31 48.42
N SER A 396 7.16 -39.94 48.15
CA SER A 396 6.70 -38.91 47.25
C SER A 396 6.88 -37.52 47.87
N GLN A 397 7.97 -36.84 47.56
CA GLN A 397 8.00 -35.38 47.63
C GLN A 397 7.21 -34.81 46.46
N SER A 398 5.91 -34.57 46.68
CA SER A 398 5.04 -33.83 45.78
C SER A 398 5.38 -32.32 45.83
N GLY A 399 6.58 -31.96 45.39
CA GLY A 399 6.86 -30.60 44.96
C GLY A 399 6.20 -30.43 43.61
N SER A 400 5.07 -29.71 43.55
CA SER A 400 4.51 -29.23 42.29
C SER A 400 5.51 -28.25 41.69
N THR A 401 6.52 -28.77 41.00
CA THR A 401 7.38 -27.98 40.12
C THR A 401 6.48 -27.47 39.02
N GLU A 402 6.19 -26.17 39.04
CA GLU A 402 5.64 -25.47 37.89
C GLU A 402 6.44 -25.90 36.66
N SER A 403 5.80 -26.70 35.81
CA SER A 403 6.43 -27.18 34.59
C SER A 403 6.67 -25.96 33.72
N THR A 404 7.92 -25.49 33.67
CA THR A 404 8.31 -24.36 32.82
C THR A 404 7.94 -24.70 31.39
N SER A 405 6.96 -23.98 30.86
CA SER A 405 6.52 -24.09 29.48
C SER A 405 7.67 -23.67 28.55
N ILE A 406 8.09 -24.54 27.62
CA ILE A 406 9.20 -24.27 26.70
C ILE A 406 8.62 -24.01 25.31
N PRO A 407 8.97 -22.88 24.63
CA PRO A 407 8.61 -22.68 23.24
C PRO A 407 9.40 -23.67 22.37
N ALA A 408 8.71 -24.63 21.77
CA ALA A 408 9.34 -25.66 20.94
C ALA A 408 9.32 -25.28 19.45
N LEU A 409 8.24 -24.64 19.01
CA LEU A 409 8.00 -24.31 17.62
C LEU A 409 7.47 -22.89 17.46
N TYR A 410 7.73 -22.24 16.32
CA TYR A 410 7.23 -20.90 16.01
C TYR A 410 6.91 -20.72 14.52
N ASN A 411 5.96 -19.85 14.20
CA ASN A 411 5.59 -19.47 12.84
C ASN A 411 5.92 -18.00 12.62
N ILE A 412 6.54 -17.70 11.47
CA ILE A 412 6.82 -16.33 11.04
C ILE A 412 5.99 -15.97 9.81
N ALA A 413 5.60 -14.70 9.73
CA ALA A 413 5.03 -14.11 8.54
C ALA A 413 5.58 -12.69 8.35
N GLN A 414 5.56 -12.19 7.12
CA GLN A 414 5.88 -10.81 6.79
C GLN A 414 4.59 -10.00 6.67
N PRO A 415 4.32 -9.02 7.56
CA PRO A 415 3.17 -8.15 7.42
C PRO A 415 3.19 -7.38 6.09
N GLN A 416 2.08 -7.43 5.35
CA GLN A 416 1.92 -6.74 4.06
C GLN A 416 2.03 -5.22 4.20
N VAL A 417 1.74 -4.68 5.39
CA VAL A 417 1.94 -3.26 5.72
C VAL A 417 3.42 -2.91 5.91
N TRP A 418 4.28 -3.87 6.23
CA TRP A 418 5.74 -3.67 6.36
C TRP A 418 6.48 -3.88 5.05
N ARG A 419 5.85 -4.61 4.13
CA ARG A 419 6.41 -4.85 2.81
C ARG A 419 6.47 -3.55 2.03
N ARG A 420 7.70 -3.14 1.70
CA ARG A 420 7.89 -2.09 0.72
C ARG A 420 8.05 -2.76 -0.62
N ASP A 421 7.17 -2.42 -1.56
CA ASP A 421 7.52 -2.68 -2.95
C ASP A 421 8.82 -1.93 -3.22
N THR A 422 9.89 -2.68 -3.44
CA THR A 422 11.16 -2.10 -3.84
C THR A 422 10.86 -1.31 -5.10
N ALA A 423 10.92 0.01 -5.00
CA ALA A 423 10.79 0.85 -6.17
C ALA A 423 11.73 0.33 -7.24
N ASP A 424 11.20 0.19 -8.46
CA ASP A 424 11.96 -0.22 -9.63
C ASP A 424 13.32 0.48 -9.63
N THR A 425 14.39 -0.29 -9.82
CA THR A 425 15.76 0.25 -9.75
C THR A 425 15.92 1.46 -10.68
N GLY A 426 15.30 1.43 -11.87
CA GLY A 426 15.30 2.55 -12.81
C GLY A 426 14.57 3.78 -12.27
N ARG A 427 13.43 3.60 -11.59
CA ARG A 427 12.71 4.72 -10.96
C ARG A 427 13.43 5.28 -9.73
N LYS A 428 14.08 4.44 -8.91
CA LYS A 428 14.95 4.90 -7.82
C LYS A 428 16.08 5.75 -8.38
N GLU A 429 16.70 5.32 -9.48
CA GLU A 429 17.75 6.07 -10.15
C GLU A 429 17.22 7.39 -10.70
N LEU A 430 16.05 7.39 -11.35
CA LEU A 430 15.42 8.61 -11.85
C LEU A 430 15.16 9.62 -10.73
N PHE A 431 14.62 9.19 -9.58
CA PHE A 431 14.41 10.09 -8.44
C PHE A 431 15.72 10.59 -7.84
N ARG A 432 16.76 9.74 -7.80
CA ARG A 432 18.10 10.16 -7.37
C ARG A 432 18.63 11.24 -8.31
N GLU A 433 18.48 11.05 -9.62
CA GLU A 433 18.89 12.01 -10.63
C GLU A 433 18.09 13.31 -10.55
N ILE A 434 16.76 13.25 -10.35
CA ILE A 434 15.91 14.42 -10.11
C ILE A 434 16.45 15.23 -8.93
N ARG A 435 16.72 14.58 -7.79
CA ARG A 435 17.24 15.26 -6.60
C ARG A 435 18.63 15.86 -6.85
N LYS A 436 19.50 15.11 -7.51
CA LYS A 436 20.85 15.58 -7.88
C LYS A 436 20.77 16.85 -8.73
N GLN A 437 19.98 16.83 -9.80
CA GLN A 437 19.81 17.97 -10.69
C GLN A 437 19.13 19.16 -9.99
N PHE A 438 18.18 18.88 -9.09
CA PHE A 438 17.57 19.92 -8.27
C PHE A 438 18.58 20.62 -7.35
N TYR A 439 19.46 19.85 -6.69
CA TYR A 439 20.53 20.42 -5.87
C TYR A 439 21.57 21.19 -6.69
N VAL A 440 21.87 20.73 -7.91
CA VAL A 440 22.71 21.52 -8.84
C VAL A 440 22.07 22.89 -9.07
N LEU A 441 20.77 22.98 -9.34
CA LEU A 441 20.09 24.27 -9.51
C LEU A 441 20.12 25.13 -8.24
N LEU A 442 19.83 24.55 -7.07
CA LEU A 442 19.86 25.28 -5.80
C LEU A 442 21.25 25.84 -5.47
N ASN A 443 22.30 25.06 -5.72
CA ASN A 443 23.68 25.46 -5.44
C ASN A 443 24.29 26.34 -6.54
N SER A 444 23.67 26.37 -7.73
CA SER A 444 24.07 27.26 -8.83
C SER A 444 23.56 28.69 -8.65
N HIS A 445 22.89 29.00 -7.53
CA HIS A 445 22.61 30.38 -7.18
C HIS A 445 23.94 31.16 -7.15
N PRO A 446 24.06 32.25 -7.92
CA PRO A 446 25.24 33.11 -7.89
C PRO A 446 25.27 33.84 -6.54
N CYS A 447 25.78 33.16 -5.52
CA CYS A 447 26.06 33.75 -4.24
C CYS A 447 27.33 34.59 -4.43
N ALA A 448 27.17 35.92 -4.37
CA ALA A 448 28.21 36.93 -4.37
C ALA A 448 28.92 37.23 -5.71
N ALA A 449 28.26 38.04 -6.53
CA ALA A 449 28.94 39.11 -7.24
C ALA A 449 28.11 40.41 -7.10
N ILE A 450 27.90 40.82 -5.84
CA ILE A 450 27.46 42.17 -5.54
C ILE A 450 28.73 43.03 -5.53
N GLU A 451 28.70 44.09 -6.35
CA GLU A 451 29.63 45.21 -6.39
C GLU A 451 30.96 45.04 -7.13
N SER A 452 30.87 44.95 -8.46
CA SER A 452 31.82 45.63 -9.34
C SER A 452 31.02 46.56 -10.26
N ALA A 453 30.77 47.77 -9.77
CA ALA A 453 30.20 48.86 -10.56
C ALA A 453 31.21 49.24 -11.65
N ASN A 454 31.03 48.68 -12.85
CA ASN A 454 31.42 49.18 -14.17
C ASN A 454 31.86 48.01 -15.06
N GLY A 455 30.95 47.51 -15.89
CA GLY A 455 31.26 46.63 -17.01
C GLY A 455 30.34 45.42 -17.10
N SER A 456 29.55 45.39 -18.17
CA SER A 456 28.65 44.30 -18.59
C SER A 456 29.31 42.92 -18.39
N MET A 457 28.90 42.21 -17.34
CA MET A 457 29.14 40.78 -17.19
C MET A 457 27.79 40.07 -17.15
N VAL A 458 27.37 39.57 -18.32
CA VAL A 458 26.40 38.48 -18.39
C VAL A 458 27.10 37.27 -17.77
N GLY A 459 26.89 37.05 -16.48
CA GLY A 459 27.41 35.88 -15.77
C GLY A 459 26.92 34.63 -16.49
N GLN A 460 27.83 33.90 -17.13
CA GLN A 460 27.51 32.61 -17.72
C GLN A 460 27.03 31.68 -16.61
N LEU A 461 25.81 31.19 -16.74
CA LEU A 461 25.29 30.12 -15.90
C LEU A 461 26.29 28.95 -15.99
N GLY A 462 26.74 28.44 -14.84
CA GLY A 462 27.68 27.32 -14.80
C GLY A 462 27.17 26.14 -15.65
N GLY A 463 28.09 25.42 -16.29
CA GLY A 463 27.75 24.31 -17.19
C GLY A 463 26.79 23.29 -16.54
N ASP A 464 26.97 23.03 -15.24
CA ASP A 464 26.13 22.11 -14.48
C ASP A 464 24.68 22.61 -14.33
N ALA A 465 24.48 23.90 -14.08
CA ALA A 465 23.15 24.51 -14.01
C ALA A 465 22.40 24.41 -15.34
N LYS A 466 23.12 24.60 -16.45
CA LYS A 466 22.56 24.46 -17.80
C LYS A 466 22.14 23.01 -18.08
N ASN A 467 22.97 22.04 -17.68
CA ASN A 467 22.65 20.62 -17.80
C ASN A 467 21.43 20.23 -16.95
N ALA A 468 21.33 20.74 -15.73
CA ALA A 468 20.18 20.52 -14.86
C ALA A 468 18.88 21.12 -15.42
N LEU A 469 18.95 22.33 -15.97
CA LEU A 469 17.82 22.95 -16.67
C LEU A 469 17.41 22.15 -17.90
N GLU A 470 18.37 21.66 -18.70
CA GLU A 470 18.08 20.79 -19.84
C GLU A 470 17.45 19.46 -19.39
N PHE A 471 17.93 18.86 -18.29
CA PHE A 471 17.35 17.65 -17.72
C PHE A 471 15.87 17.85 -17.38
N PHE A 472 15.52 18.90 -16.63
CA PHE A 472 14.11 19.19 -16.31
C PHE A 472 13.30 19.59 -17.54
N SER A 473 13.89 20.33 -18.48
CA SER A 473 13.26 20.68 -19.76
C SER A 473 12.88 19.43 -20.57
N ASN A 474 13.78 18.45 -20.65
CA ASN A 474 13.50 17.16 -21.30
C ASN A 474 12.45 16.36 -20.51
N MET A 475 12.57 16.31 -19.17
CA MET A 475 11.65 15.58 -18.28
C MET A 475 10.21 16.08 -18.37
N PHE A 476 10.00 17.39 -18.38
CA PHE A 476 8.68 18.01 -18.49
C PHE A 476 8.21 18.16 -19.94
N GLY A 477 8.95 17.59 -20.90
CA GLY A 477 8.58 17.65 -22.32
C GLY A 477 8.51 19.09 -22.86
N VAL A 478 9.32 20.01 -22.34
CA VAL A 478 9.32 21.42 -22.78
C VAL A 478 9.64 21.53 -24.28
N LYS A 479 10.47 20.64 -24.83
CA LYS A 479 10.70 20.53 -26.29
C LYS A 479 9.41 20.18 -27.05
N TYR A 480 8.54 19.33 -26.49
CA TYR A 480 7.23 19.03 -27.05
C TYR A 480 6.26 20.20 -26.87
N LEU A 481 6.28 20.89 -25.74
CA LEU A 481 5.45 22.08 -25.52
C LEU A 481 5.81 23.22 -26.49
N ARG A 482 7.08 23.35 -26.87
CA ARG A 482 7.55 24.33 -27.86
C ARG A 482 6.86 24.16 -29.23
N SER A 483 6.59 22.91 -29.66
CA SER A 483 5.84 22.68 -30.90
C SER A 483 4.36 23.05 -30.82
N TYR A 484 3.79 23.20 -29.62
CA TYR A 484 2.38 23.56 -29.42
C TYR A 484 2.16 25.04 -29.08
N VAL A 485 3.10 25.67 -28.39
CA VAL A 485 2.96 27.04 -27.86
C VAL A 485 3.89 28.04 -28.56
N GLY A 486 4.73 27.59 -29.49
CA GLY A 486 5.76 28.39 -30.15
C GLY A 486 7.06 28.45 -29.35
N ASP A 487 8.02 29.27 -29.81
CA ASP A 487 9.32 29.44 -29.16
C ASP A 487 9.19 30.13 -27.79
N ILE A 488 8.88 29.35 -26.76
CA ILE A 488 9.07 29.77 -25.38
C ILE A 488 10.57 29.61 -25.08
N THR A 489 11.21 30.73 -24.73
CA THR A 489 12.58 30.73 -24.22
C THR A 489 12.61 30.11 -22.83
N LEU A 490 13.73 29.46 -22.47
CA LEU A 490 13.89 28.89 -21.13
C LEU A 490 13.72 29.96 -20.04
N GLN A 491 14.10 31.21 -20.36
CA GLN A 491 13.95 32.35 -19.48
C GLN A 491 12.48 32.73 -19.26
N GLU A 492 11.63 32.64 -20.28
CA GLU A 492 10.17 32.78 -20.14
C GLU A 492 9.58 31.60 -19.35
N PHE A 493 10.05 30.37 -19.56
CA PHE A 493 9.60 29.21 -18.77
C PHE A 493 9.99 29.34 -17.29
N VAL A 494 11.21 29.78 -17.00
CA VAL A 494 11.71 30.10 -15.65
C VAL A 494 10.95 31.30 -15.05
N SER A 495 10.54 32.28 -15.87
CA SER A 495 9.71 33.41 -15.43
C SER A 495 8.25 32.99 -15.17
N ILE A 496 7.71 32.06 -15.97
CA ILE A 496 6.39 31.42 -15.76
C ILE A 496 6.40 30.58 -14.47
N LEU A 497 7.55 29.99 -14.14
CA LEU A 497 7.79 29.27 -12.88
C LEU A 497 8.20 30.18 -11.71
N GLY A 498 8.33 31.49 -11.93
CA GLY A 498 8.63 32.47 -10.89
C GLY A 498 10.05 32.41 -10.32
N LEU A 499 11.07 32.07 -11.11
CA LEU A 499 12.44 31.84 -10.62
C LEU A 499 13.43 33.01 -10.85
N GLN A 500 12.96 34.24 -11.07
CA GLN A 500 13.84 35.42 -11.20
C GLN A 500 13.75 36.34 -9.98
N SER A 501 14.90 36.63 -9.35
CA SER A 501 15.01 37.59 -8.23
C SER A 501 15.21 39.02 -8.75
N SER A 502 14.48 39.99 -8.17
CA SER A 502 14.86 41.41 -8.23
C SER A 502 15.22 41.86 -6.81
N CYS A 503 16.47 42.31 -6.62
CA CYS A 503 16.95 42.87 -5.34
C CYS A 503 16.86 44.39 -5.40
N GLU A 504 16.07 45.00 -4.51
CA GLU A 504 16.20 46.41 -4.14
C GLU A 504 17.17 46.56 -2.94
N PRO A 505 18.06 47.57 -2.94
CA PRO A 505 19.01 47.76 -1.85
C PRO A 505 18.39 48.53 -0.68
N LEU A 506 18.42 47.93 0.52
CA LEU A 506 18.11 48.62 1.77
C LEU A 506 19.33 49.40 2.28
N SER A 507 19.12 50.69 2.47
CA SER A 507 20.06 51.68 2.98
C SER A 507 20.62 51.32 4.37
N ALA A 508 21.92 51.56 4.52
CA ALA A 508 22.72 51.29 5.71
C ALA A 508 22.36 52.17 6.92
N ARG A 509 22.37 51.57 8.12
CA ARG A 509 22.62 52.30 9.37
C ARG A 509 23.58 51.51 10.26
N THR A 510 24.75 52.08 10.45
CA THR A 510 25.84 51.65 11.33
C THR A 510 25.57 52.06 12.79
N ARG A 511 25.80 51.14 13.74
CA ARG A 511 26.85 51.26 14.80
C ARG A 511 26.78 50.14 15.86
N ASP A 512 27.96 49.53 16.02
CA ASP A 512 28.73 49.19 17.24
C ASP A 512 28.32 48.06 18.22
N THR A 513 29.34 47.22 18.42
CA THR A 513 29.65 46.00 19.21
C THR A 513 29.97 46.28 20.71
N PRO A 514 30.42 45.31 21.59
CA PRO A 514 30.56 43.83 21.52
C PRO A 514 30.21 43.01 22.81
N SER A 515 30.32 41.66 22.68
CA SER A 515 30.79 40.65 23.68
C SER A 515 29.71 39.98 24.59
N THR A 516 29.62 38.66 24.86
CA THR A 516 30.60 37.55 24.89
C THR A 516 29.92 36.15 24.85
N ARG A 517 30.54 35.17 24.16
CA ARG A 517 30.57 33.68 24.32
C ARG A 517 29.46 32.89 25.04
N SER A 518 28.90 31.89 24.35
CA SER A 518 28.97 30.46 24.72
C SER A 518 28.71 29.56 23.51
N ARG A 519 29.34 28.38 23.44
CA ARG A 519 29.44 27.50 22.25
C ARG A 519 28.80 26.14 22.55
N ASN A 520 28.10 25.61 21.54
CA ASN A 520 27.85 24.20 21.18
C ASN A 520 26.42 23.66 21.36
N LEU A 521 26.01 22.87 20.34
CA LEU A 521 24.77 22.08 20.12
C LEU A 521 23.60 22.73 19.34
N ALA A 522 23.85 23.44 18.22
CA ALA A 522 22.78 24.01 17.38
C ALA A 522 22.90 23.83 15.84
N ASP A 523 23.93 23.14 15.32
CA ASP A 523 24.26 23.25 13.89
C ASP A 523 23.30 22.56 12.91
N ASP A 524 22.55 21.53 13.31
CA ASP A 524 21.64 20.83 12.37
C ASP A 524 20.24 21.46 12.29
N LYS A 525 19.79 22.10 13.37
CA LYS A 525 18.49 22.78 13.43
C LYS A 525 18.56 24.17 12.82
N GLU A 526 19.68 24.88 12.99
CA GLU A 526 19.91 26.17 12.36
C GLU A 526 20.12 26.06 10.85
N LEU A 527 20.80 25.01 10.35
CA LEU A 527 20.96 24.80 8.91
C LEU A 527 19.61 24.54 8.21
N LYS A 528 18.73 23.74 8.84
CA LYS A 528 17.39 23.44 8.32
C LYS A 528 16.45 24.65 8.39
N THR A 529 16.51 25.40 9.49
CA THR A 529 15.74 26.65 9.67
C THR A 529 16.22 27.75 8.72
N ALA A 530 17.53 27.84 8.46
CA ALA A 530 18.11 28.78 7.50
C ALA A 530 17.79 28.41 6.04
N GLN A 531 17.70 27.13 5.70
CA GLN A 531 17.23 26.67 4.39
C GLN A 531 15.73 26.96 4.19
N ASP A 532 14.89 26.69 5.19
CA ASP A 532 13.45 26.96 5.12
C ASP A 532 13.15 28.48 5.08
N LEU A 533 13.93 29.30 5.80
CA LEU A 533 13.86 30.78 5.74
C LEU A 533 14.30 31.34 4.38
N ARG A 534 15.32 30.74 3.74
CA ARG A 534 15.77 31.15 2.40
C ARG A 534 14.76 30.82 1.32
N VAL A 535 14.09 29.67 1.41
CA VAL A 535 13.00 29.32 0.51
C VAL A 535 11.79 30.24 0.72
N GLY A 536 11.46 30.61 1.96
CA GLY A 536 10.40 31.56 2.27
C GLY A 536 10.64 32.98 1.73
N ALA A 537 11.86 33.52 1.92
CA ALA A 537 12.22 34.87 1.46
C ALA A 537 12.26 35.00 -0.08
N VAL A 538 12.66 33.94 -0.79
CA VAL A 538 12.62 33.88 -2.26
C VAL A 538 11.17 33.95 -2.75
N VAL A 539 10.25 33.25 -2.09
CA VAL A 539 8.81 33.23 -2.44
C VAL A 539 8.12 34.56 -2.17
N GLU A 540 8.53 35.27 -1.12
CA GLU A 540 8.00 36.59 -0.79
C GLU A 540 8.45 37.68 -1.79
N GLN A 541 9.68 37.56 -2.34
CA GLN A 541 10.15 38.46 -3.41
C GLN A 541 9.53 38.14 -4.78
N ILE A 542 9.14 36.90 -5.03
CA ILE A 542 8.40 36.47 -6.23
C ILE A 542 7.02 37.14 -6.32
N LEU A 543 6.43 37.51 -5.18
CA LEU A 543 5.10 38.16 -5.12
C LEU A 543 5.11 39.65 -5.48
N LYS A 544 6.27 40.33 -5.48
CA LYS A 544 6.35 41.79 -5.70
C LYS A 544 6.31 42.24 -7.17
N VAL A 545 6.37 41.32 -8.14
CA VAL A 545 6.58 41.65 -9.57
C VAL A 545 5.28 41.66 -10.41
N THR A 546 4.10 41.59 -9.79
CA THR A 546 2.83 41.66 -10.54
C THR A 546 2.09 42.98 -10.34
N GLN A 547 2.47 43.99 -11.14
CA GLN A 547 1.55 45.04 -11.60
C GLN A 547 1.49 44.99 -13.13
N PRO A 548 0.30 45.07 -13.76
CA PRO A 548 0.15 44.78 -15.18
C PRO A 548 0.28 46.04 -16.03
N ASP A 549 1.30 46.08 -16.90
CA ASP A 549 1.35 46.99 -18.06
C ASP A 549 1.85 46.23 -19.29
N LYS A 550 1.04 45.29 -19.83
CA LYS A 550 0.97 44.96 -21.28
C LYS A 550 -0.04 43.84 -21.59
N PRO A 551 -0.64 43.84 -22.80
CA PRO A 551 -1.78 43.01 -23.13
C PRO A 551 -1.37 41.58 -23.49
N THR A 552 -2.18 40.65 -22.98
CA THR A 552 -2.06 39.19 -23.06
C THR A 552 -2.39 38.62 -24.45
N LEU A 553 -1.51 37.74 -24.94
CA LEU A 553 -1.89 36.70 -25.89
C LEU A 553 -2.64 35.60 -25.10
N GLU A 554 -3.89 35.32 -25.46
CA GLU A 554 -4.66 34.23 -24.88
C GLU A 554 -4.12 32.88 -25.36
N CYS A 555 -3.47 32.12 -24.47
CA CYS A 555 -3.12 30.73 -24.72
C CYS A 555 -4.25 29.83 -24.19
N PRO A 556 -4.96 29.06 -25.05
CA PRO A 556 -6.13 28.26 -24.67
C PRO A 556 -5.84 27.12 -23.68
N ASN A 557 -4.58 26.88 -23.32
CA ASN A 557 -4.17 25.82 -22.40
C ASN A 557 -3.46 26.32 -21.12
N ARG A 558 -3.47 27.64 -20.86
CA ARG A 558 -2.77 28.25 -19.70
C ARG A 558 -3.18 27.61 -18.37
N GLU A 559 -4.46 27.34 -18.18
CA GLU A 559 -4.96 26.80 -16.89
C GLU A 559 -4.58 25.33 -16.69
N LYS A 560 -4.54 24.56 -17.78
CA LYS A 560 -4.08 23.17 -17.76
C LYS A 560 -2.60 23.06 -17.38
N MET A 561 -1.76 23.93 -17.94
CA MET A 561 -0.32 23.96 -17.63
C MET A 561 -0.06 24.38 -16.18
N LYS A 562 -0.85 25.33 -15.67
CA LYS A 562 -0.80 25.77 -14.26
C LYS A 562 -1.20 24.63 -13.31
N GLN A 563 -2.25 23.87 -13.63
CA GLN A 563 -2.69 22.70 -12.85
C GLN A 563 -1.62 21.60 -12.83
N GLU A 564 -0.99 21.32 -13.98
CA GLU A 564 0.04 20.29 -14.09
C GLU A 564 1.32 20.64 -13.31
N ALA A 565 1.77 21.90 -13.38
CA ALA A 565 2.89 22.40 -12.58
C ALA A 565 2.61 22.34 -11.06
N VAL A 566 1.39 22.67 -10.63
CA VAL A 566 0.94 22.56 -9.23
C VAL A 566 0.91 21.09 -8.78
N SER A 567 0.47 20.18 -9.63
CA SER A 567 0.46 18.73 -9.36
C SER A 567 1.88 18.18 -9.18
N ILE A 568 2.80 18.56 -10.07
CA ILE A 568 4.22 18.18 -10.00
C ILE A 568 4.86 18.71 -8.71
N SER A 569 4.64 19.99 -8.38
CA SER A 569 5.17 20.60 -7.16
C SER A 569 4.68 19.91 -5.88
N LYS A 570 3.38 19.59 -5.81
CA LYS A 570 2.79 18.85 -4.69
C LYS A 570 3.37 17.44 -4.57
N THR A 571 3.57 16.76 -5.70
CA THR A 571 4.17 15.42 -5.77
C THR A 571 5.63 15.43 -5.32
N LEU A 572 6.36 16.51 -5.60
CA LEU A 572 7.75 16.70 -5.17
C LEU A 572 7.87 17.25 -3.73
N GLY A 573 6.76 17.55 -3.05
CA GLY A 573 6.75 17.96 -1.64
C GLY A 573 7.07 19.43 -1.39
N PHE A 574 7.02 20.30 -2.40
CA PHE A 574 7.27 21.73 -2.22
C PHE A 574 6.04 22.43 -1.62
N ARG A 575 6.06 22.75 -0.32
CA ARG A 575 4.97 23.49 0.38
C ARG A 575 4.69 24.89 -0.17
N VAL A 576 5.66 25.46 -0.88
CA VAL A 576 5.71 26.84 -1.39
C VAL A 576 4.53 27.24 -2.28
N LEU A 577 4.03 26.32 -3.12
CA LEU A 577 2.98 26.65 -4.10
C LEU A 577 1.56 26.67 -3.53
N LYS A 578 1.37 26.22 -2.27
CA LYS A 578 0.04 26.20 -1.62
C LYS A 578 -0.38 27.57 -1.09
N GLU A 579 0.56 28.39 -0.64
CA GLU A 579 0.25 29.77 -0.21
C GLU A 579 0.06 30.74 -1.39
N TYR A 580 0.65 30.43 -2.53
CA TYR A 580 0.44 31.17 -3.78
C TYR A 580 -1.03 31.21 -4.21
N CYS A 581 -1.76 30.08 -4.13
CA CYS A 581 -3.18 30.04 -4.51
C CYS A 581 -4.06 30.87 -3.55
N ARG A 582 -3.70 30.94 -2.27
CA ARG A 582 -4.50 31.63 -1.25
C ARG A 582 -4.35 33.15 -1.35
N VAL A 583 -3.16 33.64 -1.73
CA VAL A 583 -2.89 35.07 -1.95
C VAL A 583 -3.48 35.55 -3.29
N ALA A 584 -3.45 34.72 -4.33
CA ALA A 584 -4.05 35.05 -5.62
C ALA A 584 -5.57 35.26 -5.56
N ASP A 585 -6.29 34.45 -4.77
CA ASP A 585 -7.75 34.57 -4.60
C ASP A 585 -8.14 35.82 -3.77
N ALA A 586 -7.30 36.24 -2.81
CA ALA A 586 -7.54 37.45 -2.03
C ALA A 586 -7.37 38.73 -2.86
N CYS A 587 -6.44 38.74 -3.82
CA CYS A 587 -6.19 39.89 -4.69
C CYS A 587 -7.29 40.09 -5.75
N LEU A 588 -7.94 39.01 -6.21
CA LEU A 588 -8.99 39.05 -7.23
C LEU A 588 -10.34 39.62 -6.73
N HIS A 589 -10.52 39.82 -5.42
CA HIS A 589 -11.79 40.26 -4.83
C HIS A 589 -11.75 41.65 -4.18
N SER A 590 -10.62 42.36 -4.23
CA SER A 590 -10.49 43.73 -3.72
C SER A 590 -10.71 44.79 -4.80
N GLY A 591 -11.91 44.82 -5.39
CA GLY A 591 -12.31 45.86 -6.33
C GLY A 591 -12.60 47.19 -5.63
N VAL A 592 -11.67 48.14 -5.64
CA VAL A 592 -11.92 49.55 -5.27
C VAL A 592 -11.72 50.42 -6.52
N PRO A 593 -12.74 51.15 -7.00
CA PRO A 593 -12.60 52.03 -8.14
C PRO A 593 -12.11 53.42 -7.68
N TRP A 594 -11.09 53.94 -8.33
CA TRP A 594 -10.69 55.36 -8.25
C TRP A 594 -11.07 56.08 -9.55
N ALA A 595 -11.91 57.10 -9.42
CA ALA A 595 -12.23 58.05 -10.48
C ALA A 595 -11.18 59.18 -10.54
N PRO A 596 -10.93 59.80 -11.70
CA PRO A 596 -9.98 60.91 -11.81
C PRO A 596 -10.66 62.26 -11.52
N SER A 597 -9.99 63.13 -10.77
CA SER A 597 -10.31 64.56 -10.69
C SER A 597 -9.03 65.39 -10.83
N SER A 598 -9.06 66.28 -11.84
CA SER A 598 -8.15 67.40 -12.19
C SER A 598 -6.70 67.08 -12.48
#